data_AF-A0A1Q3AET0-F1
#
_entry.id   AF-A0A1Q3AET0-F1
#
_cell.length_a   1.000
_cell.length_b   1.000
_cell.length_c   1.000
_cell.angle_alpha   90.00
_cell.angle_beta   90.00
_cell.angle_gamma   90.00
#
_symmetry.space_group_name_H-M   'P 1'
#
loop_
_entity.id
_entity.type
_entity.pdbx_description
1 polymer ?
#
loop_
_entity_poly.entity_id
_entity_poly.type
_entity_poly.pdbx_seq_one_letter_code
_entity_poly.pdbx_strand_id
1 'polypeptide(L)'
;MSFGKFTEGLSERFQRLSTTVSGKAQEFSQGIPTTHRYMQEKLGHVTDISEMPQEYIDLTTKVDAIKLIYNHFLQVTQVYDNESYDYPKYINESINEFSKTVGSKIQELTRAASAHEAQSILSAPGPAKDPKTLNYALSRVSLVSSECMQHLSTHDDALLASYLMKYSDTQSRVAQARLHQDSLIQTHFNARLREDIDGNLRRAHKVRRDVENKRLTYDASRTHLEKAKPEKEAQLRVQMETAEEEFAQATENAIVVMQEVIAGTNFMPLLRELAAAQWSYHENAAQRMQAFLSNFPGDGEDEKPPMATHPHIASQHDVPAPAPHTKTSGVSEGFPAISMSDEPEDNATEEHPLL
;
A
#
# COMPACT_ATOMS: atom_id res chain seq x y z
N MET A 1 -26.68 47.30 -6.56
CA MET A 1 -25.81 47.40 -5.37
C MET A 1 -25.12 46.06 -5.15
N SER A 2 -23.87 46.07 -4.67
CA SER A 2 -23.08 44.90 -4.21
C SER A 2 -22.19 44.17 -5.23
N PHE A 3 -21.15 44.86 -5.69
CA PHE A 3 -19.83 44.25 -5.99
C PHE A 3 -18.72 44.85 -5.08
N GLY A 4 -18.86 46.12 -4.68
CA GLY A 4 -17.94 46.78 -3.74
C GLY A 4 -17.91 46.17 -2.33
N LYS A 5 -19.01 45.56 -1.86
CA LYS A 5 -19.06 44.92 -0.53
C LYS A 5 -18.26 43.62 -0.45
N PHE A 6 -17.99 42.96 -1.57
CA PHE A 6 -17.17 41.74 -1.61
C PHE A 6 -15.68 42.07 -1.56
N THR A 7 -15.25 43.15 -2.22
CA THR A 7 -13.86 43.61 -2.21
C THR A 7 -13.47 44.25 -0.88
N GLU A 8 -14.38 45.01 -0.24
CA GLU A 8 -14.15 45.57 1.09
C GLU A 8 -13.95 44.47 2.14
N GLY A 9 -14.79 43.42 2.12
CA GLY A 9 -14.66 42.28 3.03
C GLY A 9 -13.39 41.45 2.84
N LEU A 10 -12.81 41.42 1.63
CA LEU A 10 -11.54 40.75 1.36
C LEU A 10 -10.36 41.59 1.86
N SER A 11 -10.38 42.90 1.63
CA SER A 11 -9.33 43.81 2.11
C SER A 11 -9.27 43.88 3.63
N GLU A 12 -10.43 43.87 4.30
CA GLU A 12 -10.51 43.91 5.76
C GLU A 12 -9.99 42.60 6.39
N ARG A 13 -10.24 41.46 5.73
CA ARG A 13 -9.67 40.15 6.12
C ARG A 13 -8.18 40.05 5.85
N PHE A 14 -7.68 40.65 4.76
CA PHE A 14 -6.26 40.68 4.43
C PHE A 14 -5.47 41.61 5.36
N GLN A 15 -6.03 42.78 5.72
CA GLN A 15 -5.46 43.67 6.72
C GLN A 15 -5.45 43.03 8.11
N ARG A 16 -6.51 42.32 8.50
CA ARG A 16 -6.53 41.56 9.76
C ARG A 16 -5.55 40.40 9.79
N LEU A 17 -5.32 39.71 8.67
CA LEU A 17 -4.26 38.71 8.52
C LEU A 17 -2.88 39.36 8.61
N SER A 18 -2.67 40.50 7.94
CA SER A 18 -1.42 41.25 7.97
C SER A 18 -1.07 41.74 9.38
N THR A 19 -2.03 42.28 10.14
CA THR A 19 -1.78 42.74 11.51
C THR A 19 -1.62 41.59 12.51
N THR A 20 -2.30 40.46 12.30
CA THR A 20 -2.13 39.25 13.13
C THR A 20 -0.80 38.55 12.84
N VAL A 21 -0.31 38.61 11.60
CA VAL A 21 1.01 38.11 11.21
C VAL A 21 2.12 39.06 11.67
N SER A 22 1.92 40.39 11.65
CA SER A 22 2.93 41.34 12.14
C SER A 22 3.10 41.29 13.67
N GLY A 23 2.03 41.03 14.42
CA GLY A 23 2.10 40.81 15.87
C GLY A 23 2.75 39.47 16.25
N LYS A 24 2.50 38.42 15.45
CA LYS A 24 3.13 37.10 15.65
C LYS A 24 4.53 36.97 15.05
N ALA A 25 4.92 37.81 14.08
CA ALA A 25 6.27 37.83 13.52
C ALA A 25 7.31 38.35 14.52
N GLN A 26 6.90 39.22 15.45
CA GLN A 26 7.77 39.71 16.51
C GLN A 26 7.98 38.69 17.63
N GLU A 27 7.04 37.76 17.82
CA GLU A 27 7.22 36.55 18.65
C GLU A 27 7.96 35.43 17.88
N PHE A 28 7.81 35.36 16.56
CA PHE A 28 8.53 34.40 15.69
C PHE A 28 10.00 34.76 15.46
N SER A 29 10.42 36.01 15.69
CA SER A 29 11.84 36.40 15.64
C SER A 29 12.64 35.93 16.86
N GLN A 30 11.97 35.44 17.90
CA GLN A 30 12.60 34.64 18.98
C GLN A 30 12.30 33.14 18.84
N GLY A 31 11.81 32.73 17.67
CA GLY A 31 11.56 31.35 17.28
C GLY A 31 12.84 30.56 17.06
N ILE A 32 13.26 29.89 18.11
CA ILE A 32 14.05 28.65 18.16
C ILE A 32 15.44 28.68 17.46
N PRO A 33 16.55 28.88 18.22
CA PRO A 33 17.92 28.89 17.68
C PRO A 33 18.33 27.60 16.93
N THR A 34 17.63 26.49 17.13
CA THR A 34 17.88 25.22 16.43
C THR A 34 17.57 25.28 14.93
N THR A 35 16.62 26.12 14.48
CA THR A 35 16.26 26.24 13.06
C THR A 35 17.39 26.86 12.24
N HIS A 36 18.09 27.85 12.82
CA HIS A 36 19.21 28.53 12.16
C HIS A 36 20.43 27.62 12.03
N ARG A 37 20.72 26.79 13.04
CA ARG A 37 21.84 25.83 13.01
C ARG A 37 21.59 24.69 12.02
N TYR A 38 20.37 24.15 11.97
CA TYR A 38 19.97 23.17 10.96
C TYR A 38 20.20 23.69 9.53
N MET A 39 19.86 24.96 9.27
CA MET A 39 20.10 25.59 7.96
C MET A 39 21.60 25.79 7.67
N GLN A 40 22.42 26.14 8.67
CA GLN A 40 23.87 26.30 8.50
C GLN A 40 24.61 24.98 8.28
N GLU A 41 24.15 23.88 8.91
CA GLU A 41 24.68 22.53 8.69
C GLU A 41 24.35 22.03 7.28
N LYS A 42 23.12 22.24 6.81
CA LYS A 42 22.74 21.87 5.42
C LYS A 42 23.46 22.70 4.35
N LEU A 43 23.96 23.89 4.70
CA LEU A 43 24.76 24.76 3.82
C LEU A 43 26.28 24.54 3.94
N GLY A 44 26.73 23.54 4.71
CA GLY A 44 28.14 23.13 4.79
C GLY A 44 29.07 24.09 5.52
N HIS A 45 28.55 25.02 6.33
CA HIS A 45 29.35 26.05 7.02
C HIS A 45 29.77 25.67 8.45
N VAL A 46 29.42 24.48 8.95
CA VAL A 46 29.69 24.04 10.33
C VAL A 46 30.37 22.67 10.30
N THR A 47 31.56 22.58 10.88
CA THR A 47 32.39 21.35 10.93
C THR A 47 32.42 20.69 12.31
N ASP A 48 31.96 21.38 13.35
CA ASP A 48 31.94 20.89 14.72
C ASP A 48 30.52 20.42 15.07
N ILE A 49 30.27 19.16 14.75
CA ILE A 49 28.98 18.49 14.87
C ILE A 49 29.11 17.41 15.94
N SER A 50 28.21 17.41 16.92
CA SER A 50 28.20 16.36 17.94
C SER A 50 27.94 14.98 17.32
N GLU A 51 28.86 14.05 17.58
CA GLU A 51 28.78 12.67 17.12
C GLU A 51 27.78 11.86 17.96
N MET A 52 27.16 10.86 17.34
CA MET A 52 26.24 9.94 18.01
C MET A 52 26.92 8.58 18.23
N PRO A 53 26.59 7.85 19.29
CA PRO A 53 27.12 6.51 19.52
C PRO A 53 26.85 5.58 18.33
N GLN A 54 27.80 4.70 18.02
CA GLN A 54 27.67 3.76 16.89
C GLN A 54 26.41 2.90 17.00
N GLU A 55 26.06 2.45 18.21
CA GLU A 55 24.85 1.68 18.46
C GLU A 55 23.57 2.41 18.01
N TYR A 56 23.46 3.71 18.28
CA TYR A 56 22.32 4.53 17.84
C TYR A 56 22.24 4.60 16.31
N ILE A 57 23.38 4.74 15.63
CA ILE A 57 23.48 4.82 14.17
C ILE A 57 23.06 3.48 13.54
N ASP A 58 23.54 2.36 14.09
CA ASP A 58 23.20 1.02 13.60
C ASP A 58 21.71 0.72 13.75
N LEU A 59 21.13 1.05 14.91
CA LEU A 59 19.69 0.91 15.17
C LEU A 59 18.86 1.78 14.23
N THR A 60 19.29 3.03 14.02
CA THR A 60 18.64 3.95 13.09
C THR A 60 18.61 3.38 11.67
N THR A 61 19.75 2.89 11.19
CA THR A 61 19.89 2.28 9.85
C THR A 61 18.95 1.08 9.71
N LYS A 62 18.87 0.24 10.75
CA LYS A 62 18.00 -0.94 10.75
C LYS A 62 16.51 -0.56 10.76
N VAL A 63 16.10 0.42 11.57
CA VAL A 63 14.73 0.95 11.58
C VAL A 63 14.35 1.52 10.22
N ASP A 64 15.24 2.28 9.58
CA ASP A 64 15.01 2.86 8.26
C ASP A 64 14.87 1.79 7.18
N ALA A 65 15.69 0.74 7.21
CA ALA A 65 15.56 -0.40 6.31
C ALA A 65 14.21 -1.12 6.49
N ILE A 66 13.78 -1.37 7.74
CA ILE A 66 12.47 -1.98 8.03
C ILE A 66 11.34 -1.12 7.49
N LYS A 67 11.38 0.20 7.75
CA LYS A 67 10.39 1.15 7.25
C LYS A 67 10.33 1.15 5.73
N LEU A 68 11.49 1.10 5.05
CA LEU A 68 11.57 1.08 3.60
C LEU A 68 10.91 -0.18 3.03
N ILE A 69 11.23 -1.35 3.58
CA ILE A 69 10.62 -2.63 3.19
C ILE A 69 9.10 -2.55 3.32
N TYR A 70 8.59 -2.07 4.46
CA TYR A 70 7.14 -2.04 4.72
C TYR A 70 6.42 -1.10 3.74
N ASN A 71 7.00 0.08 3.48
CA ASN A 71 6.42 1.02 2.52
C ASN A 71 6.46 0.50 1.08
N HIS A 72 7.56 -0.12 0.64
CA HIS A 72 7.68 -0.68 -0.70
C HIS A 72 6.64 -1.77 -0.96
N PHE A 73 6.48 -2.71 -0.01
CA PHE A 73 5.46 -3.74 -0.14
C PHE A 73 4.06 -3.13 -0.14
N LEU A 74 3.74 -2.27 0.82
CA LEU A 74 2.41 -1.66 0.92
C LEU A 74 2.05 -0.83 -0.31
N GLN A 75 3.02 -0.13 -0.93
CA GLN A 75 2.80 0.64 -2.16
C GLN A 75 2.27 -0.22 -3.30
N VAL A 76 2.71 -1.48 -3.39
CA VAL A 76 2.25 -2.43 -4.40
C VAL A 76 0.99 -3.15 -3.94
N THR A 77 0.99 -3.69 -2.72
CA THR A 77 -0.08 -4.57 -2.24
C THR A 77 -1.35 -3.81 -1.84
N GLN A 78 -1.33 -2.49 -1.67
CA GLN A 78 -2.55 -1.69 -1.53
C GLN A 78 -3.50 -1.82 -2.73
N VAL A 79 -3.02 -2.29 -3.89
CA VAL A 79 -3.86 -2.60 -5.05
C VAL A 79 -4.98 -3.58 -4.68
N TYR A 80 -4.69 -4.54 -3.79
CA TYR A 80 -5.66 -5.52 -3.31
C TYR A 80 -6.79 -4.91 -2.48
N ASP A 81 -6.65 -3.68 -1.98
CA ASP A 81 -7.71 -2.97 -1.27
C ASP A 81 -8.80 -2.44 -2.22
N ASN A 82 -8.50 -2.38 -3.53
CA ASN A 82 -9.45 -1.97 -4.55
C ASN A 82 -9.91 -3.18 -5.37
N GLU A 83 -11.10 -3.69 -5.09
CA GLU A 83 -11.67 -4.85 -5.80
C GLU A 83 -11.54 -4.76 -7.32
N SER A 84 -11.66 -3.57 -7.92
CA SER A 84 -11.67 -3.37 -9.37
C SER A 84 -10.30 -3.28 -10.05
N TYR A 85 -9.21 -3.70 -9.39
CA TYR A 85 -7.85 -3.51 -9.95
C TYR A 85 -7.57 -4.24 -11.27
N ASP A 86 -8.24 -5.36 -11.52
CA ASP A 86 -8.15 -6.14 -12.77
C ASP A 86 -9.39 -5.97 -13.66
N TYR A 87 -10.35 -5.15 -13.24
CA TYR A 87 -11.61 -5.00 -13.96
C TYR A 87 -11.42 -4.18 -15.24
N PRO A 88 -11.94 -4.62 -16.40
CA PRO A 88 -11.77 -3.87 -17.63
C PRO A 88 -12.46 -2.51 -17.58
N LYS A 89 -11.72 -1.45 -17.94
CA LYS A 89 -12.15 -0.04 -17.76
C LYS A 89 -13.27 0.41 -18.70
N TYR A 90 -13.51 -0.29 -19.81
CA TYR A 90 -14.43 0.11 -20.88
C TYR A 90 -15.65 -0.81 -21.04
N ILE A 91 -16.04 -1.52 -19.97
CA ILE A 91 -17.28 -2.32 -20.02
C ILE A 91 -18.46 -1.40 -19.71
N ASN A 92 -19.27 -1.11 -20.72
CA ASN A 92 -20.63 -0.62 -20.52
C ASN A 92 -21.45 -1.78 -19.96
N GLU A 93 -21.43 -1.95 -18.64
CA GLU A 93 -22.32 -2.90 -17.97
C GLU A 93 -23.76 -2.54 -18.37
N SER A 94 -24.47 -3.49 -18.98
CA SER A 94 -25.79 -3.23 -19.54
C SER A 94 -26.74 -2.76 -18.44
N ILE A 95 -27.03 -1.47 -18.44
CA ILE A 95 -28.00 -0.76 -17.59
C ILE A 95 -29.37 -1.48 -17.61
N ASN A 96 -29.67 -2.21 -18.69
CA ASN A 96 -30.84 -3.07 -18.81
C ASN A 96 -30.92 -4.17 -17.73
N GLU A 97 -29.80 -4.69 -17.23
CA GLU A 97 -29.81 -5.82 -16.30
C GLU A 97 -29.93 -5.40 -14.84
N PHE A 98 -29.27 -4.29 -14.47
CA PHE A 98 -29.54 -3.59 -13.22
C PHE A 98 -31.03 -3.20 -13.10
N SER A 99 -31.64 -2.76 -14.22
CA SER A 99 -33.07 -2.43 -14.26
C SER A 99 -33.98 -3.65 -14.09
N LYS A 100 -33.57 -4.85 -14.54
CA LYS A 100 -34.32 -6.10 -14.35
C LYS A 100 -34.27 -6.57 -12.89
N THR A 101 -33.11 -6.54 -12.23
CA THR A 101 -32.96 -6.99 -10.82
C THR A 101 -33.57 -6.01 -9.82
N VAL A 102 -33.46 -4.70 -10.07
CA VAL A 102 -34.15 -3.68 -9.25
C VAL A 102 -35.65 -3.69 -9.55
N GLY A 103 -36.03 -3.92 -10.81
CA GLY A 103 -37.41 -4.10 -11.24
C GLY A 103 -38.10 -5.29 -10.57
N SER A 104 -37.43 -6.44 -10.45
CA SER A 104 -38.00 -7.63 -9.79
C SER A 104 -38.25 -7.41 -8.30
N LYS A 105 -37.32 -6.79 -7.56
CA LYS A 105 -37.54 -6.45 -6.14
C LYS A 105 -38.67 -5.41 -5.95
N ILE A 106 -38.76 -4.40 -6.82
CA ILE A 106 -39.88 -3.44 -6.80
C ILE A 106 -41.20 -4.15 -7.15
N GLN A 107 -41.19 -5.07 -8.09
CA GLN A 107 -42.37 -5.85 -8.47
C GLN A 107 -42.80 -6.83 -7.36
N GLU A 108 -41.87 -7.43 -6.64
CA GLU A 108 -42.12 -8.24 -5.43
C GLU A 108 -42.66 -7.38 -4.28
N LEU A 109 -42.11 -6.18 -4.06
CA LEU A 109 -42.65 -5.22 -3.09
C LEU A 109 -44.06 -4.74 -3.47
N THR A 110 -44.36 -4.59 -4.76
CA THR A 110 -45.69 -4.21 -5.26
C THR A 110 -46.71 -5.35 -5.11
N ARG A 111 -46.23 -6.60 -5.01
CA ARG A 111 -47.06 -7.80 -4.76
C ARG A 111 -47.18 -8.16 -3.29
N ALA A 112 -46.38 -7.58 -2.41
CA ALA A 112 -46.44 -7.84 -0.98
C ALA A 112 -47.80 -7.40 -0.42
N ALA A 113 -48.55 -8.35 0.16
CA ALA A 113 -49.91 -8.11 0.66
C ALA A 113 -49.92 -7.64 2.13
N SER A 114 -48.76 -7.60 2.78
CA SER A 114 -48.65 -7.21 4.19
C SER A 114 -47.33 -6.50 4.52
N ALA A 115 -47.34 -5.66 5.55
CA ALA A 115 -46.14 -4.96 6.04
C ALA A 115 -45.03 -5.92 6.52
N HIS A 116 -45.41 -7.12 6.99
CA HIS A 116 -44.46 -8.16 7.41
C HIS A 116 -43.74 -8.81 6.21
N GLU A 117 -44.46 -9.01 5.11
CA GLU A 117 -43.91 -9.52 3.85
C GLU A 117 -42.99 -8.49 3.18
N ALA A 118 -43.39 -7.21 3.18
CA ALA A 118 -42.52 -6.12 2.72
C ALA A 118 -41.25 -5.98 3.58
N GLN A 119 -41.35 -6.15 4.90
CA GLN A 119 -40.19 -6.13 5.79
C GLN A 119 -39.25 -7.32 5.54
N SER A 120 -39.78 -8.51 5.21
CA SER A 120 -38.98 -9.68 4.81
C SER A 120 -38.23 -9.45 3.50
N ILE A 121 -38.90 -8.87 2.48
CA ILE A 121 -38.30 -8.53 1.18
C ILE A 121 -37.23 -7.43 1.31
N LEU A 122 -37.43 -6.47 2.22
CA LEU A 122 -36.46 -5.39 2.52
C LEU A 122 -35.31 -5.83 3.43
N SER A 123 -35.53 -6.85 4.28
CA SER A 123 -34.51 -7.38 5.20
C SER A 123 -33.71 -8.54 4.60
N ALA A 124 -34.17 -9.11 3.48
CA ALA A 124 -33.37 -10.00 2.68
C ALA A 124 -32.08 -9.27 2.27
N PRO A 125 -30.89 -9.91 2.33
CA PRO A 125 -29.66 -9.30 1.86
C PRO A 125 -29.91 -8.62 0.51
N GLY A 126 -29.51 -7.35 0.40
CA GLY A 126 -29.55 -6.63 -0.88
C GLY A 126 -28.93 -7.51 -1.97
N PRO A 127 -29.30 -7.35 -3.26
CA PRO A 127 -28.61 -8.09 -4.30
C PRO A 127 -27.12 -7.87 -4.09
N ALA A 128 -26.38 -8.95 -3.84
CA ALA A 128 -24.96 -8.86 -3.55
C ALA A 128 -24.35 -8.03 -4.67
N LYS A 129 -23.66 -6.95 -4.34
CA LYS A 129 -23.03 -6.11 -5.34
C LYS A 129 -22.14 -7.02 -6.18
N ASP A 130 -22.43 -7.11 -7.47
CA ASP A 130 -21.69 -7.93 -8.40
C ASP A 130 -20.19 -7.67 -8.25
N PRO A 131 -19.37 -8.71 -8.00
CA PRO A 131 -17.92 -8.55 -7.86
C PRO A 131 -17.32 -7.89 -9.10
N LYS A 132 -16.62 -6.79 -8.89
CA LYS A 132 -15.91 -6.09 -9.96
C LYS A 132 -14.54 -6.72 -10.16
N THR A 133 -14.53 -7.95 -10.63
CA THR A 133 -13.30 -8.69 -10.99
C THR A 133 -13.36 -9.14 -12.44
N LEU A 134 -12.20 -9.27 -13.08
CA LEU A 134 -12.12 -9.80 -14.45
C LEU A 134 -12.81 -11.17 -14.58
N ASN A 135 -12.55 -12.08 -13.65
CA ASN A 135 -13.14 -13.43 -13.67
C ASN A 135 -14.67 -13.36 -13.57
N TYR A 136 -15.21 -12.44 -12.77
CA TYR A 136 -16.65 -12.25 -12.71
C TYR A 136 -17.21 -11.68 -14.02
N ALA A 137 -16.54 -10.72 -14.66
CA ALA A 137 -16.94 -10.22 -15.98
C ALA A 137 -16.98 -11.33 -17.03
N LEU A 138 -15.98 -12.24 -17.03
CA LEU A 138 -15.95 -13.43 -17.89
C LEU A 138 -17.10 -14.38 -17.59
N SER A 139 -17.42 -14.58 -16.30
CA SER A 139 -18.57 -15.37 -15.89
C SER A 139 -19.87 -14.81 -16.45
N ARG A 140 -20.05 -13.50 -16.34
CA ARG A 140 -21.26 -12.77 -16.78
C ARG A 140 -21.46 -12.81 -18.28
N VAL A 141 -20.44 -12.48 -19.07
CA VAL A 141 -20.55 -12.51 -20.54
C VAL A 141 -20.86 -13.92 -21.05
N SER A 142 -20.30 -14.94 -20.40
CA SER A 142 -20.53 -16.34 -20.77
C SER A 142 -21.95 -16.79 -20.45
N LEU A 143 -22.50 -16.36 -19.31
CA LEU A 143 -23.89 -16.62 -18.96
C LEU A 143 -24.85 -15.99 -19.97
N VAL A 144 -24.68 -14.69 -20.25
CA VAL A 144 -25.51 -13.97 -21.23
C VAL A 144 -25.41 -14.62 -22.61
N SER A 145 -24.19 -14.99 -23.04
CA SER A 145 -23.98 -15.65 -24.32
C SER A 145 -24.70 -17.00 -24.37
N SER A 146 -24.72 -17.75 -23.27
CA SER A 146 -25.45 -19.02 -23.21
C SER A 146 -26.97 -18.83 -23.38
N GLU A 147 -27.54 -17.78 -22.76
CA GLU A 147 -28.96 -17.45 -22.87
C GLU A 147 -29.34 -17.03 -24.30
N CYS A 148 -28.47 -16.25 -24.96
CA CYS A 148 -28.66 -15.89 -26.37
C CYS A 148 -28.73 -17.12 -27.28
N MET A 149 -28.03 -18.20 -26.92
CA MET A 149 -27.97 -19.43 -27.70
C MET A 149 -29.08 -20.44 -27.35
N GLN A 150 -29.74 -20.32 -26.20
CA GLN A 150 -30.81 -21.26 -25.77
C GLN A 150 -32.00 -21.33 -26.73
N HIS A 151 -32.23 -20.29 -27.52
CA HIS A 151 -33.32 -20.23 -28.50
C HIS A 151 -32.95 -20.77 -29.88
N LEU A 152 -31.67 -21.10 -30.12
CA LEU A 152 -31.20 -21.67 -31.38
C LEU A 152 -31.43 -23.18 -31.39
N SER A 153 -31.75 -23.74 -32.56
CA SER A 153 -32.32 -25.09 -32.68
C SER A 153 -31.33 -26.19 -33.10
N THR A 154 -30.03 -25.89 -33.22
CA THR A 154 -29.04 -26.90 -33.62
C THR A 154 -28.42 -27.62 -32.42
N HIS A 155 -27.94 -28.85 -32.63
CA HIS A 155 -27.24 -29.62 -31.59
C HIS A 155 -25.96 -28.91 -31.11
N ASP A 156 -25.20 -28.35 -32.06
CA ASP A 156 -23.95 -27.64 -31.78
C ASP A 156 -24.20 -26.36 -30.98
N ASP A 157 -25.28 -25.63 -31.26
CA ASP A 157 -25.68 -24.45 -30.48
C ASP A 157 -26.03 -24.82 -29.04
N ALA A 158 -26.78 -25.90 -28.84
CA ALA A 158 -27.15 -26.38 -27.50
C ALA A 158 -25.91 -26.86 -26.72
N LEU A 159 -24.95 -27.48 -27.40
CA LEU A 159 -23.67 -27.88 -26.82
C LEU A 159 -22.87 -26.65 -26.39
N LEU A 160 -22.68 -25.67 -27.27
CA LEU A 160 -21.95 -24.44 -26.97
C LEU A 160 -22.62 -23.67 -25.81
N ALA A 161 -23.95 -23.54 -25.82
CA ALA A 161 -24.70 -22.93 -24.72
C ALA A 161 -24.41 -23.63 -23.37
N SER A 162 -24.41 -24.97 -23.36
CA SER A 162 -24.08 -25.75 -22.16
C SER A 162 -22.66 -25.49 -21.65
N TYR A 163 -21.67 -25.41 -22.54
CA TYR A 163 -20.28 -25.12 -22.13
C TYR A 163 -20.06 -23.68 -21.71
N LEU A 164 -20.75 -22.72 -22.32
CA LEU A 164 -20.76 -21.32 -21.87
C LEU A 164 -21.32 -21.20 -20.44
N MET A 165 -22.38 -21.95 -20.11
CA MET A 165 -22.88 -22.03 -18.73
C MET A 165 -21.85 -22.64 -17.77
N LYS A 166 -21.18 -23.74 -18.14
CA LYS A 166 -20.15 -24.38 -17.31
C LYS A 166 -18.92 -23.47 -17.10
N TYR A 167 -18.50 -22.77 -18.16
CA TYR A 167 -17.41 -21.80 -18.09
C TYR A 167 -17.81 -20.62 -17.20
N SER A 168 -19.06 -20.16 -17.28
CA SER A 168 -19.60 -19.13 -16.41
C SER A 168 -19.50 -19.52 -14.93
N ASP A 169 -19.95 -20.72 -14.54
CA ASP A 169 -19.83 -21.22 -13.16
C ASP A 169 -18.35 -21.33 -12.73
N THR A 170 -17.50 -21.86 -13.60
CA THR A 170 -16.05 -21.98 -13.35
C THR A 170 -15.45 -20.60 -13.03
N GLN A 171 -15.70 -19.61 -13.88
CA GLN A 171 -15.21 -18.25 -13.71
C GLN A 171 -15.78 -17.55 -12.48
N SER A 172 -17.04 -17.79 -12.12
CA SER A 172 -17.64 -17.27 -10.88
C SER A 172 -16.90 -17.79 -9.64
N ARG A 173 -16.50 -19.07 -9.65
CA ARG A 173 -15.73 -19.66 -8.55
C ARG A 173 -14.30 -19.14 -8.49
N VAL A 174 -13.67 -18.90 -9.63
CA VAL A 174 -12.34 -18.24 -9.69
C VAL A 174 -12.43 -16.82 -9.15
N ALA A 175 -13.49 -16.08 -9.50
CA ALA A 175 -13.75 -14.74 -8.95
C ALA A 175 -13.89 -14.77 -7.41
N GLN A 176 -14.62 -15.75 -6.85
CA GLN A 176 -14.75 -15.91 -5.40
C GLN A 176 -13.40 -16.22 -4.73
N ALA A 177 -12.58 -17.10 -5.33
CA ALA A 177 -11.25 -17.40 -4.81
C ALA A 177 -10.34 -16.17 -4.83
N ARG A 178 -10.46 -15.32 -5.86
CA ARG A 178 -9.75 -14.04 -5.96
C ARG A 178 -10.16 -13.08 -4.83
N LEU A 179 -11.46 -12.91 -4.60
CA LEU A 179 -11.96 -12.08 -3.49
C LEU A 179 -11.46 -12.58 -2.13
N HIS A 180 -11.33 -13.90 -1.96
CA HIS A 180 -10.79 -14.47 -0.74
C HIS A 180 -9.29 -14.14 -0.56
N GLN A 181 -8.47 -14.26 -1.61
CA GLN A 181 -7.08 -13.82 -1.59
C GLN A 181 -6.98 -12.35 -1.18
N ASP A 182 -7.74 -11.48 -1.85
CA ASP A 182 -7.69 -10.05 -1.56
C ASP A 182 -8.06 -9.78 -0.10
N SER A 183 -9.10 -10.42 0.42
CA SER A 183 -9.48 -10.30 1.83
C SER A 183 -8.35 -10.70 2.76
N LEU A 184 -7.66 -11.82 2.50
CA LEU A 184 -6.53 -12.26 3.33
C LEU A 184 -5.35 -11.28 3.26
N ILE A 185 -5.01 -10.79 2.07
CA ILE A 185 -3.91 -9.82 1.91
C ILE A 185 -4.28 -8.49 2.58
N GLN A 186 -5.52 -8.03 2.46
CA GLN A 186 -5.99 -6.82 3.12
C GLN A 186 -5.87 -6.91 4.65
N THR A 187 -6.37 -7.99 5.24
CA THR A 187 -6.50 -8.12 6.71
C THR A 187 -5.23 -8.60 7.40
N HIS A 188 -4.49 -9.53 6.80
CA HIS A 188 -3.33 -10.17 7.45
C HIS A 188 -1.99 -9.57 7.02
N PHE A 189 -1.92 -8.91 5.86
CA PHE A 189 -0.71 -8.30 5.35
C PHE A 189 -0.78 -6.77 5.38
N ASN A 190 -1.63 -6.15 4.56
CA ASN A 190 -1.71 -4.69 4.40
C ASN A 190 -2.06 -3.98 5.70
N ALA A 191 -3.09 -4.45 6.42
CA ALA A 191 -3.49 -3.88 7.69
C ALA A 191 -2.36 -3.93 8.72
N ARG A 192 -1.60 -5.04 8.76
CA ARG A 192 -0.51 -5.20 9.71
C ARG A 192 0.69 -4.30 9.38
N LEU A 193 1.04 -4.15 8.10
CA LEU A 193 2.07 -3.19 7.67
C LEU A 193 1.69 -1.76 8.07
N ARG A 194 0.42 -1.37 7.86
CA ARG A 194 -0.08 -0.04 8.27
C ARG A 194 0.03 0.17 9.77
N GLU A 195 -0.40 -0.81 10.57
CA GLU A 195 -0.32 -0.76 12.03
C GLU A 195 1.12 -0.56 12.51
N ASP A 196 2.08 -1.31 11.95
CA ASP A 196 3.48 -1.20 12.34
C ASP A 196 4.12 0.12 11.87
N ILE A 197 3.75 0.64 10.69
CA ILE A 197 4.17 1.96 10.21
C ILE A 197 3.63 3.08 11.10
N ASP A 198 2.32 3.07 11.37
CA ASP A 198 1.62 4.12 12.10
C ASP A 198 1.85 4.07 13.61
N GLY A 199 2.18 2.90 14.14
CA GLY A 199 2.49 2.66 15.54
C GLY A 199 3.99 2.64 15.79
N ASN A 200 4.59 1.45 15.67
CA ASN A 200 5.96 1.16 16.10
C ASN A 200 7.00 2.05 15.40
N LEU A 201 6.96 2.16 14.07
CA LEU A 201 7.94 2.96 13.31
C LEU A 201 7.74 4.47 13.51
N ARG A 202 6.51 4.93 13.74
CA ARG A 202 6.25 6.32 14.13
C ARG A 202 6.86 6.66 15.50
N ARG A 203 6.85 5.73 16.47
CA ARG A 203 7.54 5.92 17.76
C ARG A 203 9.04 6.10 17.58
N ALA A 204 9.68 5.24 16.79
CA ALA A 204 11.12 5.35 16.51
C ALA A 204 11.47 6.69 15.82
N HIS A 205 10.64 7.14 14.87
CA HIS A 205 10.83 8.45 14.25
C HIS A 205 10.71 9.62 15.24
N LYS A 206 9.80 9.53 16.22
CA LYS A 206 9.63 10.56 17.24
C LYS A 206 10.88 10.72 18.11
N VAL A 207 11.44 9.62 18.61
CA VAL A 207 12.65 9.67 19.46
C VAL A 207 13.88 10.12 18.67
N ARG A 208 14.02 9.72 17.40
CA ARG A 208 15.10 10.22 16.52
C ARG A 208 15.03 11.73 16.31
N ARG A 209 13.82 12.26 16.10
CA ARG A 209 13.62 13.71 15.98
C ARG A 209 13.97 14.44 17.27
N ASP A 210 13.68 13.83 18.42
CA ASP A 210 14.03 14.40 19.72
C ASP A 210 15.55 14.45 19.92
N VAL A 211 16.26 13.34 19.66
CA VAL A 211 17.74 13.29 19.68
C VAL A 211 18.33 14.38 18.80
N GLU A 212 17.85 14.53 17.57
CA GLU A 212 18.32 15.55 16.64
C GLU A 212 18.09 16.97 17.17
N ASN A 213 16.93 17.25 17.76
CA ASN A 213 16.65 18.55 18.36
C ASN A 213 17.57 18.83 19.56
N LYS A 214 17.83 17.83 20.41
CA LYS A 214 18.72 17.96 21.58
C LYS A 214 20.18 18.14 21.15
N ARG A 215 20.65 17.41 20.13
CA ARG A 215 21.96 17.58 19.49
C ARG A 215 22.15 19.02 19.02
N LEU A 216 21.22 19.53 18.21
CA LEU A 216 21.26 20.92 17.71
C LEU A 216 21.28 21.95 18.84
N THR A 217 20.58 21.67 19.95
CA THR A 217 20.55 22.55 21.13
C THR A 217 21.88 22.54 21.86
N TYR A 218 22.47 21.37 22.11
CA TYR A 218 23.79 21.22 22.70
C TYR A 218 24.87 21.92 21.86
N ASP A 219 24.87 21.66 20.56
CA ASP A 219 25.80 22.27 19.62
C ASP A 219 25.67 23.81 19.56
N ALA A 220 24.46 24.34 19.63
CA ALA A 220 24.23 25.78 19.73
C ALA A 220 24.72 26.37 21.05
N SER A 221 24.46 25.70 22.18
CA SER A 221 24.91 26.12 23.52
C SER A 221 26.44 26.15 23.62
N ARG A 222 27.13 25.17 23.03
CA ARG A 222 28.59 25.14 22.94
C ARG A 222 29.15 26.35 22.19
N THR A 223 28.61 26.66 21.02
CA THR A 223 29.02 27.86 20.26
C THR A 223 28.68 29.18 20.98
N HIS A 224 27.60 29.23 21.76
CA HIS A 224 27.30 30.40 22.58
C HIS A 224 28.30 30.57 23.73
N LEU A 225 28.74 29.47 24.35
CA LEU A 225 29.77 29.49 25.40
C LEU A 225 31.12 29.94 24.85
N GLU A 226 31.52 29.48 23.66
CA GLU A 226 32.76 29.92 22.99
C GLU A 226 32.81 31.43 22.74
N LYS A 227 31.65 32.04 22.49
CA LYS A 227 31.50 33.48 22.21
C LYS A 227 31.11 34.28 23.47
N ALA A 228 31.12 33.67 24.65
CA ALA A 228 30.64 34.28 25.88
C ALA A 228 31.53 35.44 26.35
N LYS A 229 30.91 36.47 26.91
CA LYS A 229 31.61 37.47 27.73
C LYS A 229 31.82 36.91 29.15
N PRO A 230 32.88 37.33 29.89
CA PRO A 230 33.19 36.79 31.22
C PRO A 230 32.02 36.86 32.21
N GLU A 231 31.20 37.91 32.13
CA GLU A 231 30.03 38.13 33.00
C GLU A 231 28.91 37.09 32.80
N LYS A 232 28.81 36.46 31.63
CA LYS A 232 27.76 35.47 31.29
C LYS A 232 28.30 34.05 31.16
N GLU A 233 29.62 33.87 31.27
CA GLU A 233 30.29 32.58 31.05
C GLU A 233 29.75 31.50 31.99
N ALA A 234 29.63 31.80 33.28
CA ALA A 234 29.12 30.85 34.27
C ALA A 234 27.68 30.37 33.94
N GLN A 235 26.80 31.28 33.51
CA GLN A 235 25.43 30.94 33.13
C GLN A 235 25.38 30.09 31.86
N LEU A 236 26.16 30.44 30.84
CA LEU A 236 26.20 29.71 29.57
C LEU A 236 26.86 28.33 29.73
N ARG A 237 27.80 28.18 30.67
CA ARG A 237 28.39 26.88 31.00
C ARG A 237 27.36 25.93 31.58
N VAL A 238 26.55 26.38 32.54
CA VAL A 238 25.43 25.57 33.09
C VAL A 238 24.42 25.20 32.02
N GLN A 239 24.09 26.12 31.09
CA GLN A 239 23.17 25.82 29.98
C GLN A 239 23.74 24.77 29.03
N MET A 240 25.04 24.82 28.73
CA MET A 240 25.71 23.82 27.90
C MET A 240 25.72 22.46 28.59
N GLU A 241 26.08 22.40 29.87
CA GLU A 241 26.10 21.15 30.66
C GLU A 241 24.71 20.52 30.73
N THR A 242 23.66 21.34 30.93
CA THR A 242 22.27 20.87 30.92
C THR A 242 21.88 20.31 29.54
N ALA A 243 22.25 21.01 28.45
CA ALA A 243 21.94 20.55 27.10
C ALA A 243 22.69 19.26 26.72
N GLU A 244 23.91 19.08 27.23
CA GLU A 244 24.69 17.85 27.08
C GLU A 244 24.00 16.66 27.75
N GLU A 245 23.57 16.82 29.01
CA GLU A 245 22.84 15.79 29.74
C GLU A 245 21.52 15.42 29.04
N GLU A 246 20.76 16.42 28.57
CA GLU A 246 19.52 16.18 27.82
C GLU A 246 19.77 15.45 26.49
N PHE A 247 20.86 15.75 25.79
CA PHE A 247 21.25 15.05 24.57
C PHE A 247 21.65 13.60 24.85
N ALA A 248 22.45 13.35 25.89
CA ALA A 248 22.82 12.01 26.32
C ALA A 248 21.58 11.19 26.70
N GLN A 249 20.69 11.75 27.52
CA GLN A 249 19.47 11.09 27.97
C GLN A 249 18.50 10.79 26.81
N ALA A 250 18.35 11.71 25.86
CA ALA A 250 17.54 11.49 24.67
C ALA A 250 18.10 10.37 23.79
N THR A 251 19.43 10.28 23.68
CA THR A 251 20.12 9.25 22.90
C THR A 251 19.93 7.87 23.53
N GLU A 252 20.12 7.74 24.84
CA GLU A 252 19.87 6.49 25.57
C GLU A 252 18.41 6.02 25.44
N ASN A 253 17.46 6.95 25.63
CA ASN A 253 16.05 6.64 25.45
C ASN A 253 15.73 6.20 24.01
N ALA A 254 16.31 6.86 23.02
CA ALA A 254 16.10 6.49 21.62
C ALA A 254 16.66 5.09 21.30
N ILE A 255 17.82 4.71 21.86
CA ILE A 255 18.38 3.36 21.74
C ILE A 255 17.38 2.33 22.27
N VAL A 256 16.87 2.50 23.49
CA VAL A 256 15.89 1.58 24.11
C VAL A 256 14.64 1.46 23.24
N VAL A 257 14.04 2.58 22.85
CA VAL A 257 12.82 2.58 22.02
C VAL A 257 13.06 1.94 20.65
N MET A 258 14.21 2.17 20.01
CA MET A 258 14.52 1.56 18.72
C MET A 258 14.76 0.05 18.83
N GLN A 259 15.42 -0.42 19.90
CA GLN A 259 15.58 -1.84 20.17
C GLN A 259 14.21 -2.53 20.36
N GLU A 260 13.30 -1.92 21.13
CA GLU A 260 11.92 -2.40 21.31
C GLU A 260 11.15 -2.46 19.99
N VAL A 261 11.24 -1.40 19.17
CA VAL A 261 10.59 -1.35 17.86
C VAL A 261 11.12 -2.45 16.95
N ILE A 262 12.43 -2.65 16.89
CA ILE A 262 13.05 -3.71 16.08
C ILE A 262 12.62 -5.10 16.56
N ALA A 263 12.57 -5.33 17.88
CA ALA A 263 12.13 -6.59 18.45
C ALA A 263 10.64 -6.88 18.18
N GLY A 264 9.81 -5.83 18.12
CA GLY A 264 8.39 -5.93 17.80
C GLY A 264 8.06 -6.10 16.31
N THR A 265 8.98 -5.75 15.42
CA THR A 265 8.79 -5.90 13.96
C THR A 265 9.27 -7.25 13.46
N ASN A 266 8.43 -7.99 12.73
CA ASN A 266 8.83 -9.24 12.10
C ASN A 266 8.17 -9.41 10.73
N PHE A 267 8.95 -9.22 9.67
CA PHE A 267 8.43 -9.29 8.30
C PHE A 267 8.25 -10.73 7.77
N MET A 268 8.99 -11.71 8.31
CA MET A 268 8.99 -13.08 7.76
C MET A 268 7.62 -13.76 7.83
N PRO A 269 6.85 -13.68 8.93
CA PRO A 269 5.48 -14.18 8.98
C PRO A 269 4.57 -13.45 7.99
N LEU A 270 4.70 -12.13 7.86
CA LEU A 270 3.88 -11.35 6.92
C LEU A 270 4.12 -11.78 5.48
N LEU A 271 5.38 -11.95 5.09
CA LEU A 271 5.74 -12.44 3.77
C LEU A 271 5.16 -13.84 3.49
N ARG A 272 5.11 -14.71 4.51
CA ARG A 272 4.45 -16.02 4.43
C ARG A 272 2.94 -15.89 4.22
N GLU A 273 2.26 -15.01 4.96
CA GLU A 273 0.81 -14.77 4.79
C GLU A 273 0.49 -14.31 3.37
N LEU A 274 1.28 -13.37 2.83
CA LEU A 274 1.14 -12.91 1.44
C LEU A 274 1.27 -14.08 0.45
N ALA A 275 2.34 -14.86 0.55
CA ALA A 275 2.59 -15.99 -0.34
C ALA A 275 1.51 -17.09 -0.21
N ALA A 276 1.03 -17.36 1.01
CA ALA A 276 0.00 -18.35 1.26
C ALA A 276 -1.36 -17.94 0.66
N ALA A 277 -1.74 -16.67 0.78
CA ALA A 277 -2.95 -16.13 0.17
C ALA A 277 -2.90 -16.25 -1.37
N GLN A 278 -1.76 -15.91 -1.97
CA GLN A 278 -1.53 -16.03 -3.41
C GLN A 278 -1.57 -17.49 -3.88
N TRP A 279 -0.86 -18.37 -3.18
CA TRP A 279 -0.83 -19.79 -3.49
C TRP A 279 -2.23 -20.40 -3.46
N SER A 280 -3.02 -20.10 -2.41
CA SER A 280 -4.40 -20.59 -2.28
C SER A 280 -5.26 -20.18 -3.47
N TYR A 281 -5.20 -18.93 -3.93
CA TYR A 281 -5.92 -18.49 -5.13
C TYR A 281 -5.44 -19.20 -6.39
N HIS A 282 -4.13 -19.22 -6.64
CA HIS A 282 -3.58 -19.82 -7.86
C HIS A 282 -3.88 -21.32 -7.95
N GLU A 283 -3.77 -22.06 -6.84
CA GLU A 283 -4.12 -23.47 -6.79
C GLU A 283 -5.62 -23.69 -7.06
N ASN A 284 -6.50 -22.94 -6.39
CA ASN A 284 -7.95 -23.04 -6.62
C ASN A 284 -8.33 -22.70 -8.06
N ALA A 285 -7.75 -21.65 -8.64
CA ALA A 285 -8.01 -21.25 -10.01
C ALA A 285 -7.57 -22.33 -11.01
N ALA A 286 -6.37 -22.88 -10.82
CA ALA A 286 -5.83 -23.95 -11.67
C ALA A 286 -6.71 -25.20 -11.61
N GLN A 287 -7.09 -25.66 -10.41
CA GLN A 287 -7.95 -26.84 -10.24
C GLN A 287 -9.31 -26.67 -10.92
N ARG A 288 -9.92 -25.48 -10.81
CA ARG A 288 -11.22 -25.19 -11.44
C ARG A 288 -11.12 -25.18 -12.96
N MET A 289 -10.07 -24.56 -13.51
CA MET A 289 -9.85 -24.52 -14.95
C MET A 289 -9.51 -25.90 -15.52
N GLN A 290 -8.69 -26.68 -14.81
CA GLN A 290 -8.37 -28.05 -15.19
C GLN A 290 -9.62 -28.94 -15.25
N ALA A 291 -10.52 -28.81 -14.27
CA ALA A 291 -11.78 -29.53 -14.26
C ALA A 291 -12.69 -29.14 -15.43
N PHE A 292 -12.73 -27.86 -15.82
CA PHE A 292 -13.46 -27.42 -17.00
C PHE A 292 -12.87 -28.02 -18.29
N LEU A 293 -11.55 -27.92 -18.47
CA LEU A 293 -10.84 -28.42 -19.66
C LEU A 293 -10.97 -29.94 -19.81
N SER A 294 -10.84 -30.69 -18.72
CA SER A 294 -10.92 -32.17 -18.77
C SER A 294 -12.29 -32.69 -19.22
N ASN A 295 -13.32 -31.83 -19.14
CA ASN A 295 -14.67 -32.14 -19.56
C ASN A 295 -15.05 -31.44 -20.88
N PHE A 296 -14.11 -30.79 -21.59
CA PHE A 296 -14.40 -30.04 -22.81
C PHE A 296 -14.68 -30.98 -24.00
N PRO A 297 -15.60 -30.64 -24.93
CA PRO A 297 -15.91 -31.53 -26.05
C PRO A 297 -14.82 -31.43 -27.11
N GLY A 298 -14.35 -32.57 -27.64
CA GLY A 298 -13.32 -32.63 -28.68
C GLY A 298 -11.98 -33.23 -28.25
N ASP A 299 -11.78 -33.51 -26.96
CA ASP A 299 -10.59 -34.20 -26.45
C ASP A 299 -10.61 -35.70 -26.83
N GLY A 300 -10.43 -36.01 -28.11
CA GLY A 300 -9.72 -37.22 -28.52
C GLY A 300 -8.27 -37.10 -28.06
N GLU A 301 -7.61 -38.22 -27.74
CA GLU A 301 -6.30 -38.26 -27.08
C GLU A 301 -5.16 -37.47 -27.78
N ASP A 302 -5.36 -36.98 -29.01
CA ASP A 302 -4.36 -36.31 -29.83
C ASP A 302 -4.36 -34.76 -29.77
N GLU A 303 -5.34 -34.10 -29.13
CA GLU A 303 -5.46 -32.62 -29.14
C GLU A 303 -5.40 -31.94 -27.76
N LYS A 304 -5.02 -32.67 -26.71
CA LYS A 304 -4.80 -32.06 -25.39
C LYS A 304 -3.62 -31.08 -25.45
N PRO A 305 -3.80 -29.78 -25.11
CA PRO A 305 -2.67 -28.90 -24.88
C PRO A 305 -1.81 -29.53 -23.78
N PRO A 306 -0.47 -29.50 -23.88
CA PRO A 306 0.41 -30.18 -22.93
C PRO A 306 0.13 -29.63 -21.53
N MET A 307 -0.66 -30.36 -20.74
CA MET A 307 -0.82 -30.06 -19.34
C MET A 307 0.53 -30.30 -18.70
N ALA A 308 1.18 -29.23 -18.23
CA ALA A 308 2.39 -29.32 -17.46
C ALA A 308 2.08 -30.22 -16.24
N THR A 309 2.55 -31.46 -16.29
CA THR A 309 2.49 -32.38 -15.15
C THR A 309 3.38 -31.80 -14.07
N HIS A 310 2.81 -31.00 -13.16
CA HIS A 310 3.49 -30.66 -11.93
C HIS A 310 3.45 -31.89 -11.03
N PRO A 311 4.60 -32.48 -10.65
CA PRO A 311 4.60 -33.53 -9.64
C PRO A 311 4.04 -32.94 -8.34
N HIS A 312 3.10 -33.66 -7.74
CA HIS A 312 2.65 -33.43 -6.37
C HIS A 312 3.89 -33.38 -5.47
N ILE A 313 4.28 -32.20 -5.00
CA ILE A 313 5.29 -32.10 -3.94
C ILE A 313 4.58 -32.58 -2.67
N ALA A 314 4.74 -33.87 -2.39
CA ALA A 314 4.42 -34.42 -1.09
C ALA A 314 5.28 -33.70 -0.05
N SER A 315 4.64 -33.12 0.95
CA SER A 315 5.28 -32.54 2.13
C SER A 315 6.18 -33.58 2.80
N GLN A 316 7.49 -33.52 2.53
CA GLN A 316 8.50 -34.22 3.32
C GLN A 316 9.14 -33.20 4.27
N HIS A 317 8.59 -33.14 5.48
CA HIS A 317 9.38 -32.86 6.67
C HIS A 317 10.38 -34.01 6.84
N ASP A 318 11.64 -33.78 6.46
CA ASP A 318 12.82 -34.12 7.26
C ASP A 318 14.07 -33.82 6.43
N VAL A 319 14.86 -32.83 6.87
CA VAL A 319 16.27 -32.73 6.48
C VAL A 319 17.07 -32.49 7.76
N PRO A 320 17.96 -33.41 8.16
CA PRO A 320 18.84 -33.19 9.29
C PRO A 320 19.94 -32.19 8.91
N ALA A 321 20.28 -31.32 9.86
CA ALA A 321 21.32 -30.31 9.74
C ALA A 321 22.70 -30.92 9.42
N PRO A 322 23.55 -30.27 8.61
CA PRO A 322 24.98 -30.56 8.60
C PRO A 322 25.72 -29.60 9.53
N ALA A 323 26.55 -30.17 10.41
CA ALA A 323 27.51 -29.46 11.26
C ALA A 323 28.80 -29.08 10.46
N PRO A 324 29.65 -28.18 10.98
CA PRO A 324 30.44 -27.26 10.17
C PRO A 324 31.87 -27.74 9.89
N HIS A 325 32.40 -27.39 8.71
CA HIS A 325 33.85 -27.34 8.51
C HIS A 325 34.28 -26.08 7.73
N THR A 326 35.49 -25.67 8.07
CA THR A 326 36.13 -24.36 7.98
C THR A 326 36.72 -23.99 6.62
N LYS A 327 36.64 -22.68 6.32
CA LYS A 327 37.58 -21.79 5.58
C LYS A 327 38.29 -22.31 4.32
N THR A 328 38.16 -21.57 3.22
CA THR A 328 39.23 -20.69 2.69
C THR A 328 38.75 -19.85 1.48
N SER A 329 39.08 -18.55 1.55
CA SER A 329 39.42 -17.60 0.47
C SER A 329 38.68 -17.57 -0.87
N GLY A 330 38.16 -16.37 -1.20
CA GLY A 330 38.62 -15.69 -2.42
C GLY A 330 37.55 -15.23 -3.42
N VAL A 331 37.55 -13.91 -3.61
CA VAL A 331 37.18 -13.16 -4.83
C VAL A 331 35.73 -12.66 -4.92
N SER A 332 35.66 -11.34 -5.09
CA SER A 332 34.50 -10.50 -5.32
C SER A 332 33.92 -10.71 -6.70
N GLU A 333 32.60 -10.64 -6.85
CA GLU A 333 31.99 -10.17 -8.10
C GLU A 333 30.60 -9.58 -7.82
N GLY A 334 30.37 -8.41 -8.41
CA GLY A 334 29.34 -7.46 -8.02
C GLY A 334 27.93 -7.84 -8.47
N PHE A 335 26.97 -7.30 -7.71
CA PHE A 335 25.56 -7.24 -8.09
C PHE A 335 25.37 -6.29 -9.29
N PRO A 336 24.67 -6.68 -10.37
CA PRO A 336 24.25 -5.71 -11.37
C PRO A 336 23.04 -4.93 -10.84
N ALA A 337 23.19 -3.61 -10.81
CA ALA A 337 22.12 -2.65 -10.57
C ALA A 337 21.08 -2.73 -11.69
N ILE A 338 19.80 -2.73 -11.32
CA ILE A 338 18.68 -2.56 -12.25
C ILE A 338 18.69 -1.08 -12.71
N SER A 339 19.21 -0.83 -13.91
CA SER A 339 19.15 0.48 -14.56
C SER A 339 17.75 0.67 -15.15
N MET A 340 17.01 1.66 -14.64
CA MET A 340 15.84 2.20 -15.32
C MET A 340 16.34 3.21 -16.36
N SER A 341 16.08 2.92 -17.64
CA SER A 341 16.24 3.90 -18.70
C SER A 341 14.86 4.42 -19.08
N ASP A 342 14.64 5.69 -18.79
CA ASP A 342 13.62 6.53 -19.42
C ASP A 342 14.09 6.85 -20.85
N GLU A 343 13.25 6.57 -21.84
CA GLU A 343 13.25 7.30 -23.11
C GLU A 343 11.80 7.69 -23.47
N PRO A 344 11.52 8.96 -23.75
CA PRO A 344 10.30 9.37 -24.42
C PRO A 344 10.58 9.47 -25.94
N GLU A 345 9.96 8.60 -26.74
CA GLU A 345 9.91 8.80 -28.18
C GLU A 345 8.80 9.80 -28.53
N ASP A 346 9.24 11.00 -28.89
CA ASP A 346 8.52 12.04 -29.61
C ASP A 346 8.43 11.62 -31.10
N ASN A 347 7.22 11.49 -31.63
CA ASN A 347 7.03 11.40 -33.08
C ASN A 347 5.84 12.26 -33.49
N ALA A 348 6.13 13.54 -33.68
CA ALA A 348 5.33 14.47 -34.44
C ALA A 348 5.55 14.21 -35.93
N THR A 349 4.57 13.64 -36.61
CA THR A 349 4.50 13.66 -38.07
C THR A 349 3.52 14.74 -38.50
N GLU A 350 4.08 15.80 -39.08
CA GLU A 350 3.37 16.84 -39.82
C GLU A 350 2.62 16.21 -41.01
N GLU A 351 1.30 16.42 -41.08
CA GLU A 351 0.52 16.31 -42.31
C GLU A 351 -0.17 17.65 -42.59
N HIS A 352 0.18 18.26 -43.72
CA HIS A 352 -0.69 19.05 -44.60
C HIS A 352 0.15 19.55 -45.79
N PRO A 353 -0.45 19.97 -46.93
CA PRO A 353 -1.73 19.56 -47.53
C PRO A 353 -1.60 19.34 -49.07
N LEU A 354 -2.55 18.65 -49.70
CA LEU A 354 -2.86 18.87 -51.12
C LEU A 354 -4.36 18.68 -51.41
N LEU A 355 -4.96 19.80 -51.87
CA LEU A 355 -6.23 20.02 -52.57
C LEU A 355 -7.56 19.89 -51.79
#